data_AF-A0A7R9WU12-F1
#
_entry.id   AF-A0A7R9WU12-F1
#
_cell.length_a   1.000
_cell.length_b   1.000
_cell.length_c   1.000
_cell.angle_alpha   90.00
_cell.angle_beta   90.00
_cell.angle_gamma   90.00
#
_symmetry.space_group_name_H-M   'P 1'
#
loop_
_entity.id
_entity.type
_entity.pdbx_description
1 polymer ?
#
loop_
_entity_poly.entity_id
_entity_poly.type
_entity_poly.pdbx_seq_one_letter_code
_entity_poly.pdbx_strand_id
1 'polypeptide(L)'
;ELDKHLPYNEASDAIAAAAEDVRKAAADRASVQNSLNLFMLAGRYSSVIHVLNQMMSPPSDVNSERTYWRQQSEMLYSTHLSKQSIVLNALEKEGQRHLVETNRRLALLCLFFENLVLKQTDSCMDILTSLQLLPRTSEDVAGKVASAKDLDEPLRASIPAVLTGAMECLYNQYRYLKTQSVAQSPTSKARLMKISEEGRALSTFAGLLGIDRSARDIMSRFEAHMM
;
A
#
# COMPACT_ATOMS: atom_id res chain seq x y z
N GLU A 1 34.29 10.42 -22.45
CA GLU A 1 35.60 9.73 -22.45
C GLU A 1 35.86 8.87 -21.20
N LEU A 2 34.87 8.68 -20.30
CA LEU A 2 35.00 7.83 -19.10
C LEU A 2 34.90 6.32 -19.40
N ASP A 3 34.24 5.92 -20.49
CA ASP A 3 34.07 4.51 -20.89
C ASP A 3 35.37 3.80 -21.30
N LYS A 4 36.47 4.54 -21.53
CA LYS A 4 37.76 3.97 -21.93
C LYS A 4 38.66 3.56 -20.75
N HIS A 5 38.32 3.96 -19.52
CA HIS A 5 39.26 3.86 -18.39
C HIS A 5 38.72 3.15 -17.15
N LEU A 6 37.44 2.78 -17.12
CA LEU A 6 36.85 1.98 -16.04
C LEU A 6 36.13 0.77 -16.64
N PRO A 7 36.40 -0.47 -16.18
CA PRO A 7 35.55 -1.59 -16.54
C PRO A 7 34.11 -1.28 -16.10
N TYR A 8 33.13 -1.65 -16.93
CA TYR A 8 31.71 -1.29 -16.79
C TYR A 8 31.16 -1.44 -15.35
N ASN A 9 31.64 -2.45 -14.63
CA ASN A 9 31.23 -2.71 -13.25
C ASN A 9 31.73 -1.64 -12.26
N GLU A 10 32.96 -1.15 -12.39
CA GLU A 10 33.52 -0.13 -11.50
C GLU A 10 32.87 1.24 -11.71
N ALA A 11 32.54 1.58 -12.96
CA ALA A 11 31.77 2.78 -13.26
C ALA A 11 30.35 2.70 -12.67
N SER A 12 29.69 1.55 -12.81
CA SER A 12 28.36 1.30 -12.24
C SER A 12 28.37 1.39 -10.71
N ASP A 13 29.39 0.84 -10.05
CA ASP A 13 29.53 0.88 -8.59
C ASP A 13 29.86 2.28 -8.08
N ALA A 14 30.68 3.05 -8.79
CA ALA A 14 30.95 4.45 -8.46
C ALA A 14 29.68 5.32 -8.57
N ILE A 15 28.86 5.11 -9.62
CA ILE A 15 27.58 5.81 -9.77
C ILE A 15 26.61 5.41 -8.66
N ALA A 16 26.55 4.12 -8.29
CA ALA A 16 25.72 3.65 -7.19
C ALA A 16 26.13 4.25 -5.83
N ALA A 17 27.44 4.36 -5.56
CA ALA A 17 27.94 5.01 -4.36
C ALA A 17 27.57 6.49 -4.31
N ALA A 18 27.75 7.21 -5.43
CA ALA A 18 27.33 8.60 -5.55
C ALA A 18 25.81 8.78 -5.36
N ALA A 19 25.00 7.85 -5.88
CA ALA A 19 23.55 7.85 -5.70
C ALA A 19 23.15 7.75 -4.22
N GLU A 20 23.86 6.89 -3.46
CA GLU A 20 23.63 6.69 -2.04
C GLU A 20 24.04 7.92 -1.21
N ASP A 21 25.14 8.56 -1.56
CA ASP A 21 25.59 9.80 -0.90
C ASP A 21 24.60 10.95 -1.15
N VAL A 22 24.17 11.12 -2.41
CA VAL A 22 23.11 12.09 -2.76
C VAL A 22 21.83 11.77 -2.01
N ARG A 23 21.48 10.50 -1.85
CA ARG A 23 20.31 10.12 -1.07
C ARG A 23 20.45 10.52 0.40
N LYS A 24 21.56 10.19 1.05
CA LYS A 24 21.75 10.50 2.48
C LYS A 24 21.72 12.00 2.75
N ALA A 25 22.19 12.81 1.79
CA ALA A 25 22.14 14.26 1.85
C ALA A 25 20.82 14.87 1.35
N ALA A 26 19.89 14.08 0.81
CA ALA A 26 18.68 14.58 0.18
C ALA A 26 17.72 15.18 1.22
N ALA A 27 17.56 16.50 1.17
CA ALA A 27 16.59 17.23 1.99
C ALA A 27 15.30 17.56 1.22
N ASP A 28 15.33 17.49 -0.10
CA ASP A 28 14.22 17.87 -0.97
C ASP A 28 13.88 16.79 -2.01
N ARG A 29 12.71 16.95 -2.63
CA ARG A 29 12.19 16.05 -3.66
C ARG A 29 13.15 15.93 -4.85
N ALA A 30 13.77 17.04 -5.26
CA ALA A 30 14.67 17.07 -6.40
C ALA A 30 15.91 16.21 -6.17
N SER A 31 16.49 16.26 -4.96
CA SER A 31 17.64 15.45 -4.57
C SER A 31 17.29 13.96 -4.51
N VAL A 32 16.10 13.61 -4.01
CA VAL A 32 15.62 12.22 -4.06
C VAL A 32 15.45 11.75 -5.50
N GLN A 33 14.85 12.56 -6.38
CA GLN A 33 14.69 12.22 -7.80
C GLN A 33 16.05 12.05 -8.49
N ASN A 34 17.03 12.91 -8.19
CA ASN A 34 18.39 12.79 -8.71
C ASN A 34 19.04 11.47 -8.25
N SER A 35 18.91 11.10 -6.98
CA SER A 35 19.40 9.81 -6.48
C SER A 35 18.77 8.62 -7.21
N LEU A 36 17.46 8.67 -7.49
CA LEU A 36 16.75 7.64 -8.24
C LEU A 36 17.27 7.50 -9.67
N ASN A 37 17.49 8.63 -10.35
CA ASN A 37 18.05 8.65 -11.70
C ASN A 37 19.45 8.03 -11.73
N LEU A 38 20.30 8.35 -10.75
CA LEU A 38 21.62 7.74 -10.62
C LEU A 38 21.56 6.23 -10.35
N PHE A 39 20.65 5.77 -9.49
CA PHE A 39 20.44 4.33 -9.28
C PHE A 39 19.95 3.62 -10.55
N MET A 40 19.06 4.23 -11.32
CA MET A 40 18.61 3.68 -12.61
C MET A 40 19.75 3.58 -13.61
N LEU A 41 20.63 4.58 -13.67
CA LEU A 41 21.81 4.57 -14.54
C LEU A 41 22.84 3.51 -14.13
N ALA A 42 23.00 3.29 -12.82
CA ALA A 42 23.82 2.21 -12.27
C ALA A 42 23.17 0.82 -12.35
N GLY A 43 21.98 0.69 -12.95
CA GLY A 43 21.25 -0.58 -13.02
C GLY A 43 20.80 -1.14 -11.66
N ARG A 44 20.81 -0.33 -10.59
CA ARG A 44 20.44 -0.72 -9.22
C ARG A 44 18.94 -0.54 -9.01
N TYR A 45 18.14 -1.33 -9.71
CA TYR A 45 16.67 -1.20 -9.70
C TYR A 45 16.03 -1.59 -8.36
N SER A 46 16.63 -2.52 -7.62
CA SER A 46 16.18 -2.88 -6.27
C SER A 46 16.23 -1.68 -5.33
N SER A 47 17.32 -0.90 -5.39
CA SER A 47 17.44 0.38 -4.67
C SER A 47 16.35 1.36 -5.11
N VAL A 48 16.14 1.57 -6.41
CA VAL A 48 15.07 2.48 -6.91
C VAL A 48 13.72 2.15 -6.28
N ILE A 49 13.33 0.88 -6.26
CA ILE A 49 12.04 0.45 -5.71
C ILE A 49 12.00 0.59 -4.19
N HIS A 50 13.09 0.26 -3.49
CA HIS A 50 13.18 0.42 -2.05
C HIS A 50 12.93 1.86 -1.62
N VAL A 51 13.51 2.80 -2.37
CA VAL A 51 13.36 4.23 -2.15
C VAL A 51 11.92 4.66 -2.37
N LEU A 52 11.30 4.25 -3.46
CA LEU A 52 9.90 4.59 -3.74
C LEU A 52 8.99 4.07 -2.62
N ASN A 53 9.26 2.87 -2.10
CA ASN A 53 8.53 2.30 -0.97
C ASN A 53 8.70 3.15 0.30
N GLN A 54 9.92 3.62 0.58
CA GLN A 54 10.19 4.52 1.70
C GLN A 54 9.41 5.84 1.57
N MET A 55 9.44 6.47 0.40
CA MET A 55 8.77 7.75 0.19
C MET A 55 7.23 7.65 0.26
N MET A 56 6.67 6.50 -0.13
CA MET A 56 5.23 6.24 -0.01
C MET A 56 4.79 5.82 1.41
N SER A 57 5.71 5.46 2.31
CA SER A 57 5.39 4.98 3.65
C SER A 57 5.43 6.09 4.71
N PRO A 58 4.50 6.14 5.68
CA PRO A 58 3.26 5.37 5.77
C PRO A 58 2.12 5.88 4.85
N PRO A 59 1.45 5.03 4.07
CA PRO A 59 0.47 5.46 3.05
C PRO A 59 -0.72 6.26 3.58
N SER A 60 -0.98 6.24 4.90
CA SER A 60 -2.07 6.95 5.56
C SER A 60 -1.90 8.47 5.65
N ASP A 61 -0.68 8.99 5.51
CA ASP A 61 -0.44 10.44 5.49
C ASP A 61 -0.66 10.96 4.07
N VAL A 62 -1.87 11.48 3.81
CA VAL A 62 -2.26 11.97 2.48
C VAL A 62 -1.70 13.38 2.29
N ASN A 63 -0.67 13.50 1.45
CA ASN A 63 -0.06 14.78 1.10
C ASN A 63 0.44 14.79 -0.35
N SER A 64 0.81 15.98 -0.85
CA SER A 64 1.24 16.16 -2.24
C SER A 64 2.54 15.42 -2.60
N GLU A 65 3.44 15.22 -1.63
CA GLU A 65 4.65 14.42 -1.83
C GLU A 65 4.30 12.95 -2.06
N ARG A 66 3.43 12.37 -1.24
CA ARG A 66 2.99 10.98 -1.37
C ARG A 66 2.31 10.71 -2.69
N THR A 67 1.39 11.58 -3.10
CA THR A 67 0.71 11.47 -4.39
C THR A 67 1.72 11.54 -5.53
N TYR A 68 2.74 12.42 -5.44
CA TYR A 68 3.81 12.47 -6.42
C TYR A 68 4.60 11.15 -6.50
N TRP A 69 5.04 10.60 -5.36
CA TRP A 69 5.80 9.35 -5.34
C TRP A 69 4.98 8.14 -5.78
N ARG A 70 3.67 8.10 -5.48
CA ARG A 70 2.74 7.13 -6.03
C ARG A 70 2.71 7.19 -7.57
N GLN A 71 2.56 8.39 -8.14
CA GLN A 71 2.55 8.57 -9.59
C GLN A 71 3.87 8.18 -10.24
N GLN A 72 5.01 8.48 -9.61
CA GLN A 72 6.32 8.00 -10.08
C GLN A 72 6.40 6.47 -10.06
N SER A 73 5.85 5.84 -9.03
CA SER A 73 5.74 4.39 -8.92
C SER A 73 4.91 3.77 -10.04
N GLU A 74 3.76 4.36 -10.36
CA GLU A 74 2.88 3.93 -11.45
C GLU A 74 3.53 4.14 -12.82
N MET A 75 4.26 5.24 -13.00
CA MET A 75 5.03 5.50 -14.21
C MET A 75 6.16 4.47 -14.40
N LEU A 76 6.92 4.17 -13.33
CA LEU A 76 7.94 3.11 -13.34
C LEU A 76 7.31 1.77 -13.70
N TYR A 77 6.17 1.43 -13.11
CA TYR A 77 5.49 0.18 -13.38
C TYR A 77 5.02 0.09 -14.84
N SER A 78 4.29 1.10 -15.33
CA SER A 78 3.78 1.12 -16.70
C SER A 78 4.89 1.08 -17.75
N THR A 79 6.01 1.77 -17.51
CA THR A 79 7.12 1.87 -18.46
C THR A 79 8.04 0.64 -18.43
N HIS A 80 8.35 0.14 -17.24
CA HIS A 80 9.44 -0.82 -17.04
C HIS A 80 9.02 -2.15 -16.42
N LEU A 81 7.83 -2.30 -15.84
CA LEU A 81 7.45 -3.54 -15.13
C LEU A 81 6.17 -4.19 -15.69
N SER A 82 5.44 -3.48 -16.55
CA SER A 82 4.21 -3.97 -17.19
C SER A 82 4.46 -5.04 -18.27
N LYS A 83 5.70 -5.16 -18.74
CA LYS A 83 6.17 -6.11 -19.75
C LYS A 83 7.50 -6.71 -19.29
N GLN A 84 7.86 -7.86 -19.86
CA GLN A 84 9.17 -8.45 -19.62
C GLN A 84 10.25 -7.46 -20.07
N SER A 85 10.99 -6.91 -19.12
CA SER A 85 11.94 -5.82 -19.33
C SER A 85 13.30 -6.16 -18.74
N ILE A 86 14.31 -5.36 -19.09
CA ILE A 86 15.65 -5.44 -18.51
C ILE A 86 15.58 -5.25 -16.99
N VAL A 87 14.70 -4.35 -16.52
CA VAL A 87 14.49 -4.07 -15.09
C VAL A 87 13.93 -5.28 -14.36
N LEU A 88 12.89 -5.91 -14.92
CA LEU A 88 12.27 -7.09 -14.30
C LEU A 88 13.24 -8.27 -14.28
N ASN A 89 13.96 -8.51 -15.37
CA ASN A 89 14.96 -9.58 -15.44
C ASN A 89 16.13 -9.35 -14.46
N ALA A 90 16.54 -8.10 -14.25
CA ALA A 90 17.57 -7.75 -13.27
C ALA A 90 17.08 -8.02 -11.84
N LEU A 91 15.85 -7.60 -11.51
CA LEU A 91 15.24 -7.86 -10.20
C LEU A 91 15.02 -9.36 -9.94
N GLU A 92 14.68 -10.13 -10.97
CA GLU A 92 14.56 -11.59 -10.86
C GLU A 92 15.91 -12.25 -10.60
N LYS A 93 16.98 -11.82 -11.27
CA LYS A 93 18.35 -12.28 -10.99
C LYS A 93 18.81 -11.95 -9.57
N GLU A 94 18.39 -10.80 -9.03
CA GLU A 94 18.70 -10.37 -7.66
C GLU A 94 17.79 -11.00 -6.60
N GLY A 95 16.74 -11.74 -7.00
CA GLY A 95 15.74 -12.30 -6.06
C GLY A 95 14.83 -11.25 -5.40
N GLN A 96 14.78 -10.03 -5.94
CA GLN A 96 14.12 -8.86 -5.35
C GLN A 96 12.71 -8.59 -5.90
N ARG A 97 12.07 -9.61 -6.48
CA ARG A 97 10.73 -9.48 -7.08
C ARG A 97 9.64 -9.10 -6.05
N HIS A 98 9.82 -9.47 -4.78
CA HIS A 98 8.89 -9.10 -3.71
C HIS A 98 8.79 -7.58 -3.52
N LEU A 99 9.87 -6.83 -3.74
CA LEU A 99 9.88 -5.37 -3.64
C LEU A 99 8.91 -4.71 -4.62
N VAL A 100 8.79 -5.27 -5.83
CA VAL A 100 7.84 -4.79 -6.86
C VAL A 100 6.40 -4.98 -6.40
N GLU A 101 6.09 -6.13 -5.82
CA GLU A 101 4.74 -6.40 -5.32
C GLU A 101 4.40 -5.50 -4.13
N THR A 102 5.35 -5.28 -3.23
CA THR A 102 5.18 -4.33 -2.12
C THR A 102 4.97 -2.91 -2.59
N ASN A 103 5.75 -2.48 -3.59
CA ASN A 103 5.61 -1.18 -4.22
C ASN A 103 4.21 -0.98 -4.83
N ARG A 104 3.72 -1.96 -5.58
CA ARG A 104 2.39 -1.94 -6.18
C ARG A 104 1.29 -1.86 -5.12
N ARG A 105 1.41 -2.64 -4.04
CA ARG A 105 0.46 -2.62 -2.93
C ARG A 105 0.47 -1.28 -2.18
N LEU A 106 1.65 -0.70 -1.94
CA LEU A 106 1.77 0.63 -1.33
C LEU A 106 1.13 1.71 -2.19
N ALA A 107 1.35 1.69 -3.51
CA ALA A 107 0.72 2.65 -4.42
C ALA A 107 -0.81 2.58 -4.36
N LEU A 108 -1.38 1.37 -4.35
CA LEU A 108 -2.81 1.15 -4.17
C LEU A 108 -3.30 1.61 -2.80
N LEU A 109 -2.52 1.42 -1.73
CA LEU A 109 -2.86 1.91 -0.40
C LEU A 109 -2.86 3.44 -0.32
N CYS A 110 -1.90 4.12 -0.95
CA CYS A 110 -1.93 5.59 -1.07
C CYS A 110 -3.22 6.04 -1.77
N LEU A 111 -3.60 5.40 -2.88
CA LEU A 111 -4.85 5.70 -3.58
C LEU A 111 -6.10 5.43 -2.72
N PHE A 112 -6.07 4.36 -1.90
CA PHE A 112 -7.13 4.08 -0.94
C PHE A 112 -7.32 5.23 0.06
N PHE A 113 -6.23 5.73 0.67
CA PHE A 113 -6.33 6.84 1.62
C PHE A 113 -6.71 8.17 0.95
N GLU A 114 -6.23 8.43 -0.28
CA GLU A 114 -6.72 9.55 -1.10
C GLU A 114 -8.24 9.48 -1.29
N ASN A 115 -8.77 8.31 -1.69
CA ASN A 115 -10.21 8.10 -1.87
C ASN A 115 -11.01 8.16 -0.55
N LEU A 116 -10.41 7.74 0.56
CA LEU A 116 -11.02 7.82 1.89
C LEU A 116 -11.26 9.27 2.29
N VAL A 117 -10.27 10.15 2.09
CA VAL A 117 -10.40 11.61 2.32
C VAL A 117 -11.49 12.21 1.42
N LEU A 118 -11.59 11.74 0.18
CA LEU A 118 -12.62 12.15 -0.78
C LEU A 118 -14.00 11.49 -0.53
N LYS A 119 -14.14 10.63 0.49
CA LYS A 119 -15.35 9.88 0.85
C LYS A 119 -15.89 8.98 -0.27
N GLN A 120 -15.03 8.56 -1.19
CA GLN A 120 -15.37 7.67 -2.30
C GLN A 120 -15.41 6.21 -1.83
N THR A 121 -16.45 5.87 -1.09
CA THR A 121 -16.53 4.62 -0.33
C THR A 121 -16.50 3.38 -1.23
N ASP A 122 -17.15 3.40 -2.39
CA ASP A 122 -17.15 2.26 -3.31
C ASP A 122 -15.75 2.01 -3.90
N SER A 123 -15.07 3.07 -4.36
CA SER A 123 -13.68 3.00 -4.83
C SER A 123 -12.73 2.46 -3.75
N CYS A 124 -12.91 2.85 -2.49
CA CYS A 124 -12.12 2.33 -1.38
C CYS A 124 -12.30 0.81 -1.21
N MET A 125 -13.54 0.33 -1.26
CA MET A 125 -13.83 -1.10 -1.09
C MET A 125 -13.34 -1.96 -2.26
N ASP A 126 -13.37 -1.43 -3.48
CA ASP A 126 -12.79 -2.09 -4.65
C ASP A 126 -11.27 -2.24 -4.50
N ILE A 127 -10.59 -1.19 -4.06
CA ILE A 127 -9.15 -1.22 -3.79
C ILE A 127 -8.82 -2.24 -2.69
N LEU A 128 -9.54 -2.23 -1.56
CA LEU A 128 -9.34 -3.19 -0.47
C LEU A 128 -9.56 -4.64 -0.92
N THR A 129 -10.56 -4.87 -1.77
CA THR A 129 -10.83 -6.19 -2.36
C THR A 129 -9.67 -6.65 -3.24
N SER A 130 -9.11 -5.75 -4.05
CA SER A 130 -7.97 -6.04 -4.93
C SER A 130 -6.67 -6.33 -4.16
N LEU A 131 -6.49 -5.68 -3.01
CA LEU A 131 -5.31 -5.82 -2.16
C LEU A 131 -5.29 -7.13 -1.38
N GLN A 132 -6.47 -7.69 -1.08
CA GLN A 132 -6.64 -8.92 -0.30
C GLN A 132 -5.88 -8.91 1.03
N LEU A 133 -5.68 -7.73 1.64
CA LEU A 133 -4.94 -7.58 2.90
C LEU A 133 -5.79 -7.92 4.13
N LEU A 134 -7.10 -7.69 4.03
CA LEU A 134 -8.03 -7.85 5.15
C LEU A 134 -8.91 -9.10 4.97
N PRO A 135 -9.35 -9.75 6.06
CA PRO A 135 -10.37 -10.79 5.98
C PRO A 135 -11.73 -10.18 5.63
N ARG A 136 -12.52 -10.92 4.84
CA ARG A 136 -13.91 -10.54 4.54
C ARG A 136 -14.90 -11.40 5.32
N THR A 137 -14.51 -12.60 5.69
CA THR A 137 -15.33 -13.51 6.49
C THR A 137 -14.60 -13.89 7.77
N SER A 138 -15.34 -14.40 8.75
CA SER A 138 -14.76 -14.88 10.00
C SER A 138 -13.82 -16.09 9.78
N GLU A 139 -14.10 -16.89 8.75
CA GLU A 139 -13.30 -18.07 8.37
C GLU A 139 -11.91 -17.67 7.82
N ASP A 140 -11.84 -16.55 7.09
CA ASP A 140 -10.60 -16.05 6.49
C ASP A 140 -9.60 -15.48 7.52
N VAL A 141 -10.08 -15.15 8.73
CA VAL A 141 -9.30 -14.40 9.72
C VAL A 141 -7.98 -15.09 10.06
N ALA A 142 -8.00 -16.39 10.36
CA ALA A 142 -6.80 -17.14 10.74
C ALA A 142 -5.74 -17.14 9.62
N GLY A 143 -6.17 -17.36 8.37
CA GLY A 143 -5.29 -17.33 7.22
C GLY A 143 -4.68 -15.94 6.98
N LYS A 144 -5.49 -14.89 7.10
CA LYS A 144 -5.00 -13.50 6.96
C LYS A 144 -4.04 -13.10 8.08
N VAL A 145 -4.23 -13.59 9.31
CA VAL A 145 -3.28 -13.32 10.41
C VAL A 145 -1.92 -13.94 10.11
N ALA A 146 -1.88 -15.14 9.53
CA ALA A 146 -0.64 -15.76 9.09
C ALA A 146 0.00 -14.95 7.94
N SER A 147 -0.75 -14.64 6.88
CA SER A 147 -0.24 -13.83 5.76
C SER A 147 0.24 -12.45 6.18
N ALA A 148 -0.39 -11.84 7.18
CA ALA A 148 0.00 -10.51 7.68
C ALA A 148 1.40 -10.50 8.31
N LYS A 149 1.86 -11.63 8.85
CA LYS A 149 3.21 -11.76 9.42
C LYS A 149 4.30 -11.81 8.34
N ASP A 150 3.95 -12.33 7.16
CA ASP A 150 4.85 -12.48 6.02
C ASP A 150 4.91 -11.23 5.13
N LEU A 151 4.16 -10.17 5.47
CA LEU A 151 4.18 -8.90 4.75
C LEU A 151 5.47 -8.12 5.04
N ASP A 152 5.96 -7.43 4.02
CA ASP A 152 7.04 -6.46 4.16
C ASP A 152 6.68 -5.36 5.17
N GLU A 153 7.69 -4.88 5.89
CA GLU A 153 7.52 -3.95 7.01
C GLU A 153 6.65 -2.71 6.69
N PRO A 154 6.80 -2.02 5.55
CA PRO A 154 5.96 -0.87 5.22
C PRO A 154 4.47 -1.22 5.09
N LEU A 155 4.15 -2.41 4.56
CA LEU A 155 2.77 -2.87 4.44
C LEU A 155 2.23 -3.29 5.81
N ARG A 156 3.03 -4.02 6.59
CA ARG A 156 2.66 -4.46 7.93
C ARG A 156 2.37 -3.27 8.85
N ALA A 157 3.21 -2.25 8.82
CA ALA A 157 3.04 -1.00 9.58
C ALA A 157 1.77 -0.22 9.16
N SER A 158 1.28 -0.41 7.94
CA SER A 158 0.06 0.25 7.44
C SER A 158 -1.25 -0.41 7.88
N ILE A 159 -1.21 -1.68 8.31
CA ILE A 159 -2.41 -2.48 8.65
C ILE A 159 -3.36 -1.76 9.63
N PRO A 160 -2.88 -1.14 10.74
CA PRO A 160 -3.77 -0.46 11.70
C PRO A 160 -4.59 0.67 11.05
N ALA A 161 -3.94 1.49 10.22
CA ALA A 161 -4.60 2.58 9.52
C ALA A 161 -5.58 2.06 8.47
N VAL A 162 -5.20 1.00 7.74
CA VAL A 162 -6.05 0.36 6.72
C VAL A 162 -7.31 -0.24 7.34
N LEU A 163 -7.20 -0.88 8.51
CA LEU A 163 -8.35 -1.42 9.23
C LEU A 163 -9.32 -0.33 9.70
N THR A 164 -8.78 0.78 10.18
CA THR A 164 -9.58 1.92 10.63
C THR A 164 -10.35 2.52 9.44
N GLY A 165 -9.66 2.75 8.32
CA GLY A 165 -10.29 3.24 7.09
C GLY A 165 -11.31 2.26 6.50
N ALA A 166 -11.04 0.95 6.54
CA ALA A 166 -11.98 -0.07 6.11
C ALA A 166 -13.27 -0.08 6.95
N MET A 167 -13.14 0.02 8.28
CA MET A 167 -14.29 0.13 9.18
C MET A 167 -15.10 1.41 8.94
N GLU A 168 -14.43 2.53 8.63
CA GLU A 168 -15.11 3.77 8.24
C GLU A 168 -15.89 3.59 6.93
N CYS A 169 -15.31 2.95 5.92
CA CYS A 169 -16.01 2.63 4.67
C CYS A 169 -17.24 1.76 4.91
N LEU A 170 -17.11 0.66 5.68
CA LEU A 170 -18.23 -0.21 6.01
C LEU A 170 -19.35 0.53 6.76
N TYR A 171 -18.98 1.37 7.73
CA TYR A 171 -19.94 2.19 8.47
C TYR A 171 -20.69 3.16 7.55
N ASN A 172 -19.98 3.82 6.62
CA ASN A 172 -20.61 4.72 5.65
C ASN A 172 -21.58 3.98 4.72
N GLN A 173 -21.22 2.78 4.24
CA GLN A 173 -22.13 1.94 3.44
C GLN A 173 -23.35 1.50 4.24
N TYR A 174 -23.16 1.07 5.49
CA TYR A 174 -24.24 0.68 6.40
C TYR A 174 -25.22 1.84 6.61
N ARG A 175 -24.70 3.03 6.93
CA ARG A 175 -25.52 4.23 7.16
C ARG A 175 -26.30 4.60 5.90
N TYR A 176 -25.65 4.59 4.74
CA TYR A 176 -26.30 4.90 3.47
C TYR A 176 -27.47 3.95 3.19
N LEU A 177 -27.25 2.63 3.30
CA LEU A 177 -28.27 1.61 3.10
C LEU A 177 -29.43 1.71 4.10
N LYS A 178 -29.15 2.11 5.36
CA LYS A 178 -30.17 2.31 6.39
C LYS A 178 -31.01 3.56 6.14
N THR A 179 -30.42 4.62 5.62
CA THR A 179 -31.13 5.89 5.30
C THR A 179 -31.98 5.81 4.04
N GLN A 180 -31.58 5.00 3.06
CA GLN A 180 -32.44 4.73 1.91
C GLN A 180 -33.60 3.85 2.38
N SER A 181 -34.84 4.28 2.11
CA SER A 181 -36.10 3.61 2.46
C SER A 181 -36.26 2.18 1.88
N VAL A 182 -35.23 1.67 1.20
CA VAL A 182 -35.05 0.30 0.72
C VAL A 182 -34.73 -0.70 1.85
N ALA A 183 -34.56 -0.23 3.10
CA ALA A 183 -34.25 -1.06 4.28
C ALA A 183 -35.26 -2.19 4.59
N GLN A 184 -36.44 -2.19 3.96
CA GLN A 184 -37.45 -3.24 4.13
C GLN A 184 -37.36 -4.38 3.11
N SER A 185 -36.59 -4.24 2.03
CA SER A 185 -36.38 -5.33 1.06
C SER A 185 -35.52 -6.46 1.68
N PRO A 186 -35.86 -7.75 1.44
CA PRO A 186 -35.04 -8.89 1.87
C PRO A 186 -33.57 -8.76 1.41
N THR A 187 -33.35 -8.22 0.21
CA THR A 187 -32.02 -8.01 -0.37
C THR A 187 -31.21 -6.98 0.41
N SER A 188 -31.84 -5.90 0.87
CA SER A 188 -31.18 -4.86 1.67
C SER A 188 -30.81 -5.37 3.06
N LYS A 189 -31.68 -6.17 3.68
CA LYS A 189 -31.38 -6.80 4.98
C LYS A 189 -30.20 -7.76 4.88
N ALA A 190 -30.13 -8.57 3.82
CA ALA A 190 -28.99 -9.46 3.57
C ALA A 190 -27.69 -8.68 3.38
N ARG A 191 -27.71 -7.54 2.67
CA ARG A 191 -26.54 -6.67 2.53
C ARG A 191 -26.10 -6.03 3.85
N LEU A 192 -27.04 -5.57 4.68
CA LEU A 192 -26.73 -5.04 6.01
C LEU A 192 -26.08 -6.11 6.89
N MET A 193 -26.64 -7.33 6.90
CA MET A 193 -26.04 -8.46 7.64
C MET A 193 -24.62 -8.75 7.17
N LYS A 194 -24.37 -8.75 5.86
CA LYS A 194 -23.04 -8.97 5.29
C LYS A 194 -22.04 -7.90 5.74
N ILE A 195 -22.45 -6.62 5.74
CA ILE A 195 -21.59 -5.51 6.21
C ILE A 195 -21.25 -5.68 7.69
N SER A 196 -22.24 -6.03 8.53
CA SER A 196 -22.01 -6.28 9.95
C SER A 196 -21.10 -7.49 10.19
N GLU A 197 -21.22 -8.55 9.37
CA GLU A 197 -20.32 -9.71 9.42
C GLU A 197 -18.88 -9.35 9.02
N GLU A 198 -18.71 -8.61 7.91
CA GLU A 198 -17.40 -8.09 7.50
C GLU A 198 -16.78 -7.25 8.62
N GLY A 199 -17.54 -6.35 9.24
CA GLY A 199 -17.08 -5.53 10.37
C GLY A 199 -16.60 -6.36 11.57
N ARG A 200 -17.32 -7.43 11.93
CA ARG A 200 -16.93 -8.35 13.01
C ARG A 200 -15.65 -9.13 12.68
N ALA A 201 -15.49 -9.56 11.43
CA ALA A 201 -14.27 -10.22 10.98
C ALA A 201 -13.05 -9.28 11.11
N LEU A 202 -13.21 -8.00 10.74
CA LEU A 202 -12.16 -6.99 10.92
C LEU A 202 -11.82 -6.73 12.39
N SER A 203 -12.82 -6.62 13.28
CA SER A 203 -12.60 -6.47 14.72
C SER A 203 -11.86 -7.66 15.33
N THR A 204 -12.24 -8.89 14.93
CA THR A 204 -11.57 -10.12 15.38
C THR A 204 -10.11 -10.16 14.91
N PHE A 205 -9.89 -9.83 13.64
CA PHE A 205 -8.55 -9.74 13.05
C PHE A 205 -7.68 -8.71 13.77
N ALA A 206 -8.21 -7.52 14.07
CA ALA A 206 -7.51 -6.48 14.82
C ALA A 206 -7.16 -6.94 16.25
N GLY A 207 -8.05 -7.70 16.89
CA GLY A 207 -7.79 -8.30 18.20
C GLY A 207 -6.62 -9.29 18.17
N LEU A 208 -6.59 -10.17 17.17
CA LEU A 208 -5.55 -11.19 17.01
C LEU A 208 -4.18 -10.64 16.61
N LEU A 209 -4.15 -9.54 15.84
CA LEU A 209 -2.91 -8.85 15.50
C LEU A 209 -2.35 -8.00 16.64
N GLY A 210 -3.08 -7.83 17.74
CA GLY A 210 -2.61 -7.03 18.88
C GLY A 210 -2.48 -5.55 18.55
N ILE A 211 -3.34 -5.04 17.66
CA ILE A 211 -3.27 -3.65 17.18
C ILE A 211 -3.52 -2.67 18.34
N ASP A 212 -2.90 -1.48 18.22
CA ASP A 212 -3.01 -0.38 19.18
C ASP A 212 -4.45 -0.13 19.66
N ARG A 213 -4.57 0.21 20.94
CA ARG A 213 -5.86 0.41 21.62
C ARG A 213 -6.68 1.52 20.99
N SER A 214 -6.05 2.60 20.51
CA SER A 214 -6.75 3.72 19.88
C SER A 214 -7.48 3.30 18.62
N ALA A 215 -6.81 2.58 17.72
CA ALA A 215 -7.42 2.06 16.50
C ALA A 215 -8.56 1.07 16.82
N ARG A 216 -8.34 0.21 17.82
CA ARG A 216 -9.37 -0.74 18.29
C ARG A 216 -10.62 -0.04 18.82
N ASP A 217 -10.45 1.01 19.62
CA ASP A 217 -11.57 1.78 20.18
C ASP A 217 -12.40 2.45 19.09
N ILE A 218 -11.74 2.99 18.04
CA ILE A 218 -12.43 3.58 16.88
C ILE A 218 -13.23 2.51 16.14
N MET A 219 -12.62 1.35 15.88
CA MET A 219 -13.29 0.22 15.21
C MET A 219 -14.49 -0.29 16.03
N SER A 220 -14.34 -0.44 17.33
CA SER A 220 -15.43 -0.88 18.21
C SER A 220 -16.60 0.11 18.25
N ARG A 221 -16.34 1.42 18.15
CA ARG A 221 -17.40 2.43 18.00
C ARG A 221 -18.18 2.26 16.70
N PHE A 222 -17.48 2.05 15.58
CA PHE A 222 -18.14 1.80 14.30
C PHE A 222 -18.95 0.50 14.33
N GLU A 223 -18.39 -0.57 14.87
CA GLU A 223 -19.08 -1.86 15.02
C GLU A 223 -20.36 -1.73 15.86
N ALA A 224 -20.30 -1.02 16.99
CA ALA A 224 -21.45 -0.80 17.86
C ALA A 224 -22.62 -0.07 17.18
N HIS A 225 -22.35 0.75 16.16
CA HIS A 225 -23.40 1.42 15.38
C HIS A 225 -23.97 0.56 14.23
N MET A 226 -23.28 -0.53 13.87
CA MET A 226 -23.68 -1.46 12.81
C MET A 226 -24.41 -2.71 13.32
N MET A 227 -24.34 -2.99 14.63
CA MET A 227 -25.12 -4.01 15.33
C MET A 227 -26.49 -3.48 15.77
#